data_AF-A0A8J3MMV2-F1
#
_entry.id   AF-A0A8J3MMV2-F1
#
_cell.length_a   1.000
_cell.length_b   1.000
_cell.length_c   1.000
_cell.angle_alpha   90.00
_cell.angle_beta   90.00
_cell.angle_gamma   90.00
#
_symmetry.space_group_name_H-M   'P 1'
#
loop_
_entity.id
_entity.type
_entity.pdbx_description
1 polymer ?
#
loop_
_entity_poly.entity_id
_entity_poly.type
_entity_poly.pdbx_seq_one_letter_code
_entity_poly.pdbx_strand_id
1 'polypeptide(L)'
;MVTVLVPGALRTESGGESRLEVGADGTLRAVLDEVSRRWPRLGRRVRDERGELRRYVNVYVDGEDCRMLDGQETPVAPGAEVQVLPSVAGGSAPAEPAVAAFDGDRVLAENFAPWVQELGLTVAETGPDWATLRLPWSDRLAREGGALSGQALMAAADTATVIAVSAARGGFVPMTTVQLSTTFQRPVLGSDVLVTARLTKLGRTMAFADVTMTAKGTLVAHATTVYALL
;
A
#
# COMPACT_ATOMS: atom_id res chain seq x y z
N MET A 1 20.15 -7.25 -20.13
CA MET A 1 20.40 -6.86 -18.72
C MET A 1 19.07 -6.58 -18.09
N VAL A 2 18.81 -7.15 -16.92
CA VAL A 2 17.57 -7.01 -16.14
C VAL A 2 17.95 -6.44 -14.79
N THR A 3 17.15 -5.50 -14.30
CA THR A 3 17.38 -4.84 -13.00
C THR A 3 16.58 -5.56 -11.93
N VAL A 4 17.24 -6.21 -10.98
CA VAL A 4 16.56 -6.82 -9.83
C VAL A 4 16.58 -5.87 -8.64
N LEU A 5 15.40 -5.42 -8.19
CA LEU A 5 15.26 -4.58 -7.01
C LEU A 5 15.26 -5.41 -5.73
N VAL A 6 16.18 -5.06 -4.83
CA VAL A 6 16.35 -5.73 -3.54
C VAL A 6 15.71 -4.89 -2.43
N PRO A 7 14.72 -5.44 -1.71
CA PRO A 7 14.03 -4.76 -0.62
C PRO A 7 14.98 -4.59 0.57
N GLY A 8 14.77 -3.55 1.38
CA GLY A 8 15.64 -3.22 2.54
C GLY A 8 15.94 -4.42 3.44
N ALA A 9 14.93 -5.23 3.74
CA ALA A 9 15.03 -6.43 4.57
C ALA A 9 15.96 -7.53 4.01
N LEU A 10 16.33 -7.46 2.73
CA LEU A 10 17.21 -8.43 2.06
C LEU A 10 18.54 -7.83 1.60
N ARG A 11 18.78 -6.53 1.85
CA ARG A 11 20.00 -5.85 1.38
C ARG A 11 21.28 -6.43 1.98
N THR A 12 21.25 -6.94 3.21
CA THR A 12 22.41 -7.62 3.81
C THR A 12 22.85 -8.83 3.00
N GLU A 13 21.91 -9.47 2.29
CA GLU A 13 22.17 -10.66 1.46
C GLU A 13 22.59 -10.32 0.03
N SER A 14 22.45 -9.06 -0.39
CA SER A 14 22.91 -8.51 -1.67
C SER A 14 24.22 -7.71 -1.56
N GLY A 15 24.84 -7.65 -0.38
CA GLY A 15 26.03 -6.83 -0.13
C GLY A 15 25.74 -5.33 0.08
N GLY A 16 24.50 -4.99 0.44
CA GLY A 16 24.02 -3.62 0.65
C GLY A 16 23.32 -3.01 -0.57
N GLU A 17 23.45 -3.64 -1.73
CA GLU A 17 22.94 -3.12 -2.99
C GLU A 17 21.40 -3.21 -3.08
N SER A 18 20.77 -2.12 -3.51
CA SER A 18 19.32 -2.04 -3.73
C SER A 18 18.91 -2.39 -5.16
N ARG A 19 19.87 -2.42 -6.10
CA ARG A 19 19.68 -2.73 -7.52
C ARG A 19 20.77 -3.68 -7.98
N LEU A 20 20.39 -4.83 -8.49
CA LEU A 20 21.31 -5.82 -9.02
C LEU A 20 21.13 -5.94 -10.52
N GLU A 21 22.21 -5.71 -11.25
CA GLU A 21 22.26 -5.90 -12.69
C GLU A 21 22.53 -7.37 -13.02
N VAL A 22 21.55 -8.02 -13.64
CA VAL A 22 21.56 -9.45 -13.94
C VAL A 22 21.55 -9.66 -15.45
N GLY A 23 22.54 -10.40 -15.95
CA GLY A 23 22.61 -10.83 -17.34
C GLY A 23 21.87 -12.15 -17.49
N ALA A 24 20.55 -12.09 -17.71
CA ALA A 24 19.74 -13.26 -18.01
C ALA A 24 18.72 -12.89 -19.09
N ASP A 25 18.51 -13.81 -20.03
CA ASP A 25 17.53 -13.71 -21.10
C ASP A 25 16.49 -14.83 -20.91
N GLY A 26 15.25 -14.57 -21.28
CA GLY A 26 14.18 -15.57 -21.23
C GLY A 26 13.20 -15.31 -20.10
N THR A 27 13.32 -16.04 -18.98
CA THR A 27 12.28 -16.10 -17.95
C THR A 27 12.73 -15.56 -16.60
N LEU A 28 11.75 -15.27 -15.73
CA LEU A 28 11.98 -14.92 -14.34
C LEU A 28 12.81 -16.00 -13.61
N ARG A 29 12.61 -17.28 -13.92
CA ARG A 29 13.42 -18.38 -13.39
C ARG A 29 14.90 -18.18 -13.71
N ALA A 30 15.23 -17.88 -14.97
CA ALA A 30 16.62 -17.66 -15.39
C ALA A 30 17.25 -16.46 -14.67
N VAL A 31 16.50 -15.38 -14.49
CA VAL A 31 16.93 -14.21 -13.69
C VAL A 31 17.21 -14.63 -12.25
N LEU A 32 16.29 -15.36 -11.61
CA LEU A 32 16.44 -15.81 -10.22
C LEU A 32 17.53 -16.86 -10.05
N ASP A 33 17.84 -17.66 -11.07
CA ASP A 33 18.96 -18.61 -11.10
C ASP A 33 20.29 -17.88 -11.07
N GLU A 34 20.43 -16.84 -11.89
CA GLU A 34 21.63 -16.00 -11.89
C GLU A 34 21.77 -15.23 -10.57
N VAL A 35 20.67 -14.76 -9.98
CA VAL A 35 20.67 -14.18 -8.63
C VAL A 35 21.15 -15.19 -7.59
N SER A 36 20.63 -16.42 -7.60
CA SER A 36 21.06 -17.47 -6.68
C SER A 36 22.53 -17.85 -6.85
N ARG A 37 23.07 -17.76 -8.08
CA ARG A 37 24.48 -18.04 -8.38
C ARG A 37 25.41 -16.95 -7.84
N ARG A 38 25.05 -15.68 -8.04
CA ARG A 38 25.87 -14.52 -7.64
C ARG A 38 25.67 -14.12 -6.17
N TRP A 39 24.46 -14.29 -5.63
CA TRP A 39 24.08 -14.01 -4.25
C TRP A 39 23.34 -15.20 -3.61
N PRO A 40 24.06 -16.27 -3.23
CA PRO A 40 23.43 -17.51 -2.74
C PRO A 40 22.54 -17.31 -1.51
N ARG A 41 22.88 -16.37 -0.62
CA ARG A 41 22.06 -16.08 0.56
C ARG A 41 20.74 -15.39 0.19
N LEU A 42 20.78 -14.45 -0.75
CA LEU A 42 19.58 -13.80 -1.29
C LEU A 42 18.68 -14.82 -1.99
N GLY A 43 19.27 -15.69 -2.85
CA GLY A 43 18.54 -16.76 -3.52
C GLY A 43 17.78 -17.66 -2.55
N ARG A 44 18.40 -18.05 -1.42
CA ARG A 44 17.75 -18.86 -0.36
C ARG A 44 16.60 -18.14 0.36
N ARG A 45 16.61 -16.81 0.40
CA ARG A 45 15.52 -16.00 0.97
C ARG A 45 14.32 -15.91 0.03
N VAL A 46 14.56 -15.97 -1.29
CA VAL A 46 13.53 -15.82 -2.32
C VAL A 46 12.92 -17.18 -2.70
N ARG A 47 13.74 -18.22 -2.83
CA ARG A 47 13.33 -19.56 -3.28
C ARG A 47 13.63 -20.64 -2.24
N ASP A 48 12.88 -21.73 -2.32
CA ASP A 48 13.12 -22.94 -1.55
C ASP A 48 14.21 -23.83 -2.19
N GLU A 49 14.46 -25.00 -1.59
CA GLU A 49 15.48 -25.95 -2.06
C GLU A 49 15.14 -26.60 -3.40
N ARG A 50 13.87 -26.55 -3.82
CA ARG A 50 13.41 -27.06 -5.12
C ARG A 50 13.55 -26.01 -6.22
N GLY A 51 14.02 -24.80 -5.89
CA GLY A 51 14.07 -23.68 -6.82
C GLY A 51 12.71 -23.03 -7.04
N GLU A 52 11.74 -23.26 -6.15
CA GLU A 52 10.42 -22.66 -6.23
C GLU A 52 10.30 -21.40 -5.37
N LEU A 53 9.55 -20.41 -5.84
CA LEU A 53 9.29 -19.19 -5.07
C LEU A 53 8.65 -19.56 -3.73
N ARG A 54 9.20 -19.02 -2.64
CA ARG A 54 8.61 -19.23 -1.32
C ARG A 54 7.22 -18.61 -1.28
N ARG A 55 6.26 -19.30 -0.65
CA ARG A 55 4.84 -18.88 -0.56
C ARG A 55 4.66 -17.43 -0.13
N TYR A 56 5.52 -16.94 0.76
CA TYR A 56 5.45 -15.59 1.33
C TYR A 56 6.41 -14.60 0.67
N VAL A 57 6.97 -14.91 -0.50
CA VAL A 57 7.77 -13.97 -1.28
C VAL A 57 7.01 -13.67 -2.57
N ASN A 58 6.72 -12.39 -2.77
CA ASN A 58 6.08 -11.91 -3.98
C ASN A 58 7.19 -11.36 -4.90
N VAL A 59 7.08 -11.65 -6.20
CA VAL A 59 8.03 -11.18 -7.20
C VAL A 59 7.25 -10.55 -8.34
N TYR A 60 7.66 -9.36 -8.75
CA TYR A 60 6.99 -8.58 -9.77
C TYR A 60 7.92 -8.41 -10.97
N VAL A 61 7.38 -8.48 -12.18
CA VAL A 61 8.07 -8.17 -13.44
C VAL A 61 7.39 -6.93 -14.02
N ASP A 62 8.13 -5.83 -14.18
CA ASP A 62 7.62 -4.53 -14.63
C ASP A 62 6.36 -4.05 -13.87
N GLY A 63 6.31 -4.36 -12.57
CA GLY A 63 5.22 -3.96 -11.67
C GLY A 63 4.02 -4.93 -11.62
N GLU A 64 4.05 -6.03 -12.37
CA GLU A 64 3.00 -7.05 -12.34
C GLU A 64 3.45 -8.30 -11.57
N ASP A 65 2.62 -8.80 -10.65
CA ASP A 65 2.94 -9.99 -9.84
C ASP A 65 3.08 -11.20 -10.76
N CYS A 66 4.23 -11.88 -10.69
CA CYS A 66 4.50 -13.04 -11.53
C CYS A 66 3.45 -14.15 -11.38
N ARG A 67 2.75 -14.23 -10.23
CA ARG A 67 1.67 -15.21 -10.00
C ARG A 67 0.39 -14.91 -10.78
N MET A 68 0.21 -13.66 -11.21
CA MET A 68 -0.87 -13.26 -12.11
C MET A 68 -0.48 -13.45 -13.59
N LEU A 69 0.80 -13.72 -13.84
CA LEU A 69 1.41 -14.08 -15.12
C LEU A 69 1.70 -15.58 -15.16
N ASP A 70 2.83 -15.99 -15.76
CA ASP A 70 3.25 -17.39 -15.90
C ASP A 70 4.16 -17.86 -14.74
N GLY A 71 4.06 -17.23 -13.57
CA GLY A 71 4.88 -17.55 -12.41
C GLY A 71 6.37 -17.33 -12.67
N GLN A 72 7.21 -18.31 -12.30
CA GLN A 72 8.64 -18.24 -12.61
C GLN A 72 8.94 -18.42 -14.12
N GLU A 73 7.98 -18.86 -14.92
CA GLU A 73 8.14 -18.95 -16.37
C GLU A 73 7.77 -17.64 -17.09
N THR A 74 7.37 -16.61 -16.35
CA THR A 74 7.08 -15.28 -16.89
C THR A 74 8.24 -14.77 -17.74
N PRO A 75 8.02 -14.41 -19.02
CA PRO A 75 9.04 -13.83 -19.87
C PRO A 75 9.54 -12.49 -19.30
N VAL A 76 10.86 -12.30 -19.29
CA VAL A 76 11.51 -11.07 -18.83
C VAL A 76 12.33 -10.50 -19.99
N ALA A 77 11.93 -9.33 -20.47
CA ALA A 77 12.61 -8.65 -21.55
C ALA A 77 13.92 -8.01 -21.07
N PRO A 78 14.91 -7.81 -21.95
CA PRO A 78 16.05 -6.96 -21.65
C PRO A 78 15.58 -5.54 -21.26
N GLY A 79 16.09 -5.01 -20.16
CA GLY A 79 15.72 -3.72 -19.60
C GLY A 79 14.55 -3.77 -18.61
N ALA A 80 13.91 -4.94 -18.43
CA ALA A 80 12.83 -5.11 -17.47
C ALA A 80 13.33 -4.97 -16.02
N GLU A 81 12.41 -4.58 -15.16
CA GLU A 81 12.61 -4.48 -13.73
C GLU A 81 11.94 -5.67 -13.02
N VAL A 82 12.71 -6.39 -12.19
CA VAL A 82 12.20 -7.48 -11.36
C VAL A 82 12.28 -7.08 -9.89
N GLN A 83 11.14 -6.94 -9.22
CA GLN A 83 11.09 -6.53 -7.82
C GLN A 83 10.80 -7.71 -6.90
N VAL A 84 11.64 -7.89 -5.88
CA VAL A 84 11.42 -8.89 -4.82
C VAL A 84 10.79 -8.22 -3.61
N LEU A 85 9.67 -8.77 -3.11
CA LEU A 85 9.00 -8.31 -1.90
C LEU A 85 8.84 -9.47 -0.90
N PRO A 86 9.51 -9.42 0.27
CA PRO A 86 9.35 -10.43 1.30
C PRO A 86 8.08 -10.10 2.09
N SER A 87 7.29 -11.11 2.46
CA SER A 87 6.20 -10.93 3.40
C SER A 87 6.76 -10.51 4.76
N VAL A 88 6.30 -9.36 5.25
CA VAL A 88 6.67 -8.80 6.54
C VAL A 88 5.78 -9.41 7.63
N ALA A 89 6.37 -10.35 8.39
CA ALA A 89 5.92 -10.71 9.72
C ALA A 89 7.05 -10.37 10.72
N GLY A 90 7.00 -9.16 11.28
CA GLY A 90 7.63 -8.75 12.55
C GLY A 90 9.17 -8.67 12.62
N GLY A 91 9.68 -7.49 12.96
CA GLY A 91 11.05 -7.31 13.49
C GLY A 91 11.65 -5.96 13.14
N SER A 92 11.74 -5.06 14.13
CA SER A 92 12.27 -3.71 14.05
C SER A 92 13.77 -3.66 13.66
N ALA A 93 14.12 -2.78 12.71
CA ALA A 93 15.49 -2.44 12.32
C ALA A 93 15.61 -0.92 12.08
N PRO A 94 16.81 -0.31 12.26
CA PRO A 94 16.98 1.13 12.48
C PRO A 94 16.79 1.94 11.20
N ALA A 95 16.48 3.23 11.38
CA ALA A 95 16.15 4.19 10.33
C ALA A 95 17.23 4.27 9.22
N GLU A 96 16.86 3.88 8.00
CA GLU A 96 17.56 4.23 6.76
C GLU A 96 17.24 5.69 6.36
N PRO A 97 18.12 6.38 5.60
CA PRO A 97 18.03 7.82 5.39
C PRO A 97 16.79 8.20 4.59
N ALA A 98 16.13 9.28 5.03
CA ALA A 98 14.84 9.75 4.55
C ALA A 98 14.84 10.07 3.05
N VAL A 99 14.16 9.22 2.27
CA VAL A 99 13.28 9.73 1.21
C VAL A 99 12.33 10.69 1.92
N ALA A 100 12.18 11.94 1.45
CA ALA A 100 11.32 12.92 2.12
C ALA A 100 9.98 12.24 2.47
N ALA A 101 9.70 12.11 3.77
CA ALA A 101 8.54 11.37 4.25
C ALA A 101 7.29 11.96 3.59
N PHE A 102 6.43 11.10 3.06
CA PHE A 102 5.16 11.55 2.49
C PHE A 102 4.38 12.32 3.56
N ASP A 103 4.19 13.62 3.33
CA ASP A 103 3.49 14.49 4.25
C ASP A 103 1.99 14.44 3.98
N GLY A 104 1.35 13.42 4.58
CA GLY A 104 -0.09 13.20 4.45
C GLY A 104 -0.93 14.33 5.05
N ASP A 105 -0.47 14.95 6.14
CA ASP A 105 -1.18 16.06 6.78
C ASP A 105 -1.18 17.31 5.88
N ARG A 106 -0.08 17.58 5.16
CA ARG A 106 -0.06 18.63 4.14
C ARG A 106 -1.04 18.34 3.00
N VAL A 107 -1.06 17.11 2.48
CA VAL A 107 -2.03 16.74 1.44
C VAL A 107 -3.46 16.94 1.93
N LEU A 108 -3.75 16.52 3.16
CA LEU A 108 -5.03 16.73 3.81
C LEU A 108 -5.38 18.22 3.92
N ALA A 109 -4.47 19.06 4.39
CA ALA A 109 -4.72 20.49 4.58
C ALA A 109 -4.95 21.27 3.26
N GLU A 110 -4.24 20.91 2.19
CA GLU A 110 -4.19 21.71 0.96
C GLU A 110 -5.20 21.29 -0.11
N ASN A 111 -5.68 20.03 -0.10
CA ASN A 111 -6.38 19.45 -1.26
C ASN A 111 -7.86 19.12 -1.03
N PHE A 112 -8.40 19.36 0.17
CA PHE A 112 -9.78 19.03 0.50
C PHE A 112 -10.63 20.26 0.81
N ALA A 113 -11.92 20.16 0.48
CA ALA A 113 -12.88 21.24 0.69
C ALA A 113 -12.98 21.65 2.18
N PRO A 114 -13.32 22.92 2.49
CA PRO A 114 -13.37 23.41 3.87
C PRO A 114 -14.21 22.54 4.82
N TRP A 115 -15.36 22.03 4.38
CA TRP A 115 -16.22 21.19 5.22
C TRP A 115 -15.57 19.84 5.58
N VAL A 116 -14.66 19.32 4.74
CA VAL A 116 -13.89 18.11 5.04
C VAL A 116 -12.84 18.42 6.12
N GLN A 117 -12.22 19.59 6.08
CA GLN A 117 -11.31 20.05 7.15
C GLN A 117 -12.04 20.16 8.50
N GLU A 118 -13.29 20.60 8.47
CA GLU A 118 -14.13 20.71 9.68
C GLU A 118 -14.45 19.35 10.33
N LEU A 119 -14.23 18.23 9.64
CA LEU A 119 -14.30 16.89 10.24
C LEU A 119 -13.18 16.64 11.26
N GLY A 120 -12.09 17.41 11.22
CA GLY A 120 -10.96 17.26 12.14
C GLY A 120 -10.15 15.99 11.91
N LEU A 121 -10.15 15.47 10.68
CA LEU A 121 -9.34 14.30 10.30
C LEU A 121 -7.86 14.58 10.54
N THR A 122 -7.12 13.55 10.95
CA THR A 122 -5.66 13.60 11.08
C THR A 122 -5.06 12.34 10.49
N VAL A 123 -3.91 12.45 9.83
CA VAL A 123 -3.19 11.27 9.32
C VAL A 123 -2.47 10.61 10.48
N ALA A 124 -2.84 9.36 10.80
CA ALA A 124 -2.21 8.62 11.89
C ALA A 124 -0.96 7.87 11.39
N GLU A 125 -1.05 7.23 10.23
CA GLU A 125 0.05 6.49 9.63
C GLU A 125 -0.18 6.32 8.13
N THR A 126 0.90 6.19 7.35
CA THR A 126 0.85 5.88 5.92
C THR A 126 1.84 4.78 5.58
N GLY A 127 1.51 4.00 4.55
CA GLY A 127 2.39 3.00 3.98
C GLY A 127 2.37 3.04 2.45
N PRO A 128 3.03 2.08 1.79
CA PRO A 128 3.19 2.08 0.33
C PRO A 128 1.88 2.02 -0.46
N ASP A 129 0.87 1.34 0.09
CA ASP A 129 -0.42 1.06 -0.55
C ASP A 129 -1.60 1.29 0.40
N TRP A 130 -1.40 2.00 1.51
CA TRP A 130 -2.45 2.22 2.50
C TRP A 130 -2.23 3.50 3.30
N ALA A 131 -3.30 4.00 3.91
CA ALA A 131 -3.25 5.08 4.89
C ALA A 131 -4.28 4.86 5.98
N THR A 132 -3.92 5.23 7.21
CA THR A 132 -4.83 5.26 8.36
C THR A 132 -5.03 6.69 8.81
N LEU A 133 -6.27 7.14 8.81
CA LEU A 133 -6.69 8.43 9.37
C LEU A 133 -7.47 8.20 10.66
N ARG A 134 -7.44 9.21 11.53
CA ARG A 134 -8.29 9.28 12.72
C ARG A 134 -9.38 10.31 12.48
N LEU A 135 -10.64 9.85 12.57
CA LEU A 135 -11.83 10.69 12.65
C LEU A 135 -12.17 10.89 14.13
N PRO A 136 -12.04 12.11 14.67
CA PRO A 136 -12.37 12.37 16.05
C PRO A 136 -13.87 12.25 16.29
N TRP A 137 -14.26 11.72 17.44
CA TRP A 137 -15.64 11.86 17.89
C TRP A 137 -15.90 13.30 18.35
N SER A 138 -17.04 13.87 17.95
CA SER A 138 -17.52 15.14 18.50
C SER A 138 -19.03 15.27 18.34
N ASP A 139 -19.64 16.14 19.15
CA ASP A 139 -21.07 16.45 19.05
C ASP A 139 -21.46 17.04 17.69
N ARG A 140 -20.52 17.70 16.99
CA ARG A 140 -20.75 18.24 15.63
C ARG A 140 -20.91 17.16 14.58
N LEU A 141 -20.25 16.01 14.78
CA LEU A 141 -20.27 14.87 13.87
C LEU A 141 -21.28 13.81 14.30
N ALA A 142 -21.77 13.88 15.54
CA ALA A 142 -22.77 12.99 16.06
C ALA A 142 -24.19 13.43 15.66
N ARG A 143 -25.07 12.45 15.43
CA ARG A 143 -26.52 12.67 15.32
C ARG A 143 -27.16 12.72 16.71
N GLU A 144 -28.45 13.08 16.74
CA GLU A 144 -29.28 12.93 17.93
C GLU A 144 -29.17 11.48 18.48
N GLY A 145 -28.78 11.35 19.75
CA GLY A 145 -28.42 10.07 20.37
C GLY A 145 -26.92 9.76 20.43
N GLY A 146 -26.04 10.68 20.01
CA GLY A 146 -24.58 10.62 20.25
C GLY A 146 -23.79 9.71 19.30
N ALA A 147 -24.47 9.05 18.36
CA ALA A 147 -23.83 8.19 17.37
C ALA A 147 -23.17 9.03 16.27
N LEU A 148 -21.95 8.70 15.85
CA LEU A 148 -21.35 9.34 14.67
C LEU A 148 -22.27 9.20 13.46
N SER A 149 -22.40 10.31 12.73
CA SER A 149 -23.14 10.39 11.48
C SER A 149 -22.48 9.52 10.41
N GLY A 150 -23.28 8.75 9.67
CA GLY A 150 -22.78 7.90 8.59
C GLY A 150 -22.07 8.71 7.49
N GLN A 151 -22.52 9.95 7.27
CA GLN A 151 -21.93 10.88 6.33
C GLN A 151 -20.47 11.24 6.69
N ALA A 152 -20.18 11.42 7.98
CA ALA A 152 -18.82 11.70 8.44
C ALA A 152 -17.89 10.49 8.22
N LEU A 153 -18.39 9.28 8.46
CA LEU A 153 -17.66 8.04 8.19
C LEU A 153 -17.39 7.84 6.70
N MET A 154 -18.37 8.11 5.83
CA MET A 154 -18.21 8.03 4.37
C MET A 154 -17.18 9.04 3.87
N ALA A 155 -17.26 10.29 4.35
CA ALA A 155 -16.29 11.33 3.99
C ALA A 155 -14.87 10.99 4.46
N ALA A 156 -14.75 10.41 5.66
CA ALA A 156 -13.46 9.94 6.18
C ALA A 156 -12.89 8.78 5.36
N ALA A 157 -13.74 7.83 4.92
CA ALA A 157 -13.33 6.73 4.06
C ALA A 157 -12.83 7.22 2.68
N ASP A 158 -13.56 8.16 2.07
CA ASP A 158 -13.17 8.83 0.84
C ASP A 158 -11.80 9.51 0.98
N THR A 159 -11.67 10.34 2.03
CA THR A 159 -10.44 11.08 2.35
C THR A 159 -9.25 10.14 2.57
N ALA A 160 -9.45 9.05 3.33
CA ALA A 160 -8.39 8.08 3.57
C ALA A 160 -7.89 7.41 2.28
N THR A 161 -8.77 7.15 1.31
CA THR A 161 -8.38 6.62 0.00
C THR A 161 -7.53 7.62 -0.77
N VAL A 162 -7.87 8.91 -0.80
CA VAL A 162 -7.05 9.94 -1.46
C VAL A 162 -5.66 10.02 -0.83
N ILE A 163 -5.57 9.96 0.50
CA ILE A 163 -4.28 9.93 1.20
C ILE A 163 -3.48 8.66 0.85
N ALA A 164 -4.13 7.49 0.79
CA ALA A 164 -3.48 6.24 0.40
C ALA A 164 -2.96 6.28 -1.05
N VAL A 165 -3.74 6.80 -2.00
CA VAL A 165 -3.30 7.00 -3.39
C VAL A 165 -2.13 7.98 -3.45
N SER A 166 -2.22 9.09 -2.72
CA SER A 166 -1.17 10.11 -2.70
C SER A 166 0.13 9.57 -2.10
N ALA A 167 0.05 8.79 -1.03
CA ALA A 167 1.19 8.11 -0.43
C ALA A 167 1.86 7.16 -1.44
N ALA A 168 1.06 6.32 -2.11
CA ALA A 168 1.54 5.38 -3.12
C ALA A 168 2.15 6.06 -4.36
N ARG A 169 1.72 7.29 -4.67
CA ARG A 169 2.25 8.11 -5.77
C ARG A 169 3.41 9.03 -5.37
N GLY A 170 3.75 9.09 -4.08
CA GLY A 170 4.77 10.00 -3.55
C GLY A 170 4.34 11.47 -3.51
N GLY A 171 3.05 11.75 -3.65
CA GLY A 171 2.49 13.11 -3.71
C GLY A 171 1.03 13.11 -4.17
N PHE A 172 0.34 14.22 -3.97
CA PHE A 172 -1.02 14.38 -4.47
C PHE A 172 -1.03 14.37 -6.00
N VAL A 173 -1.93 13.56 -6.56
CA VAL A 173 -2.28 13.58 -7.98
C VAL A 173 -3.77 13.92 -8.09
N PRO A 174 -4.20 14.79 -9.02
CA PRO A 174 -5.61 15.07 -9.18
C PRO A 174 -6.40 13.79 -9.46
N MET A 175 -7.51 13.61 -8.76
CA MET A 175 -8.33 12.42 -8.83
C MET A 175 -9.78 12.74 -8.46
N THR A 176 -10.70 11.87 -8.86
CA THR A 176 -12.12 12.02 -8.52
C THR A 176 -12.74 10.68 -8.14
N THR A 177 -13.64 10.72 -7.16
CA THR A 177 -14.38 9.54 -6.71
C THR A 177 -15.36 9.09 -7.79
N VAL A 178 -15.15 7.88 -8.31
CA VAL A 178 -16.07 7.23 -9.26
C VAL A 178 -17.17 6.48 -8.53
N GLN A 179 -16.81 5.79 -7.44
CA GLN A 179 -17.75 5.01 -6.64
C GLN A 179 -17.29 4.95 -5.19
N LEU A 180 -18.23 5.06 -4.26
CA LEU A 180 -18.04 4.79 -2.84
C LEU A 180 -19.27 4.04 -2.31
N SER A 181 -19.05 2.87 -1.72
CA SER A 181 -20.09 2.06 -1.09
C SER A 181 -19.69 1.77 0.34
N THR A 182 -20.60 1.95 1.30
CA THR A 182 -20.33 1.74 2.74
C THR A 182 -21.39 0.87 3.38
N THR A 183 -20.96 -0.13 4.14
CA THR A 183 -21.82 -0.94 5.03
C THR A 183 -21.53 -0.56 6.47
N PHE A 184 -22.54 -0.04 7.16
CA PHE A 184 -22.49 0.28 8.59
C PHE A 184 -22.90 -0.94 9.41
N GLN A 185 -22.01 -1.39 10.29
CA GLN A 185 -22.22 -2.60 11.09
C GLN A 185 -22.60 -2.27 12.53
N ARG A 186 -22.06 -1.20 13.10
CA ARG A 186 -22.27 -0.81 14.49
C ARG A 186 -22.29 0.71 14.65
N PRO A 187 -23.10 1.26 15.56
CA PRO A 187 -23.02 2.67 15.92
C PRO A 187 -21.72 2.95 16.68
N VAL A 188 -21.14 4.13 16.46
CA VAL A 188 -19.96 4.62 17.20
C VAL A 188 -20.40 5.69 18.18
N LEU A 189 -20.16 5.47 19.47
CA LEU A 189 -20.55 6.36 20.56
C LEU A 189 -19.32 6.79 21.36
N GLY A 190 -19.12 8.10 21.53
CA GLY A 190 -18.10 8.66 22.42
C GLY A 190 -16.67 8.16 22.18
N SER A 191 -16.32 7.85 20.93
CA SER A 191 -14.97 7.38 20.60
C SER A 191 -14.59 7.62 19.16
N ASP A 192 -13.32 7.95 18.97
CA ASP A 192 -12.69 8.15 17.67
C ASP A 192 -12.73 6.88 16.82
N VAL A 193 -12.67 7.08 15.51
CA VAL A 193 -12.63 6.01 14.52
C VAL A 193 -11.31 6.04 13.79
N LEU A 194 -10.63 4.89 13.75
CA LEU A 194 -9.51 4.67 12.85
C LEU A 194 -10.04 4.17 11.51
N VAL A 195 -9.73 4.92 10.47
CA VAL A 195 -10.19 4.72 9.10
C VAL A 195 -8.98 4.32 8.26
N THR A 196 -8.88 3.04 7.95
CA THR A 196 -7.74 2.49 7.20
C THR A 196 -8.17 2.14 5.79
N ALA A 197 -7.68 2.89 4.81
CA ALA A 197 -7.83 2.59 3.39
C ALA A 197 -6.62 1.81 2.90
N ARG A 198 -6.85 0.69 2.21
CA ARG A 198 -5.83 -0.11 1.55
C ARG A 198 -6.16 -0.23 0.08
N LEU A 199 -5.24 0.20 -0.77
CA LEU A 199 -5.35 0.08 -2.21
C LEU A 199 -5.30 -1.41 -2.58
N THR A 200 -6.35 -1.89 -3.25
CA THR A 200 -6.37 -3.25 -3.82
C THR A 200 -5.81 -3.26 -5.23
N LYS A 201 -5.89 -2.13 -5.93
CA LYS A 201 -5.28 -1.93 -7.26
C LYS A 201 -4.99 -0.46 -7.49
N LEU A 202 -3.79 -0.14 -7.96
CA LEU A 202 -3.40 1.20 -8.41
C LEU A 202 -2.92 1.14 -9.86
N GLY A 203 -3.82 1.40 -10.80
CA GLY A 203 -3.51 1.47 -12.23
C GLY A 203 -3.13 2.88 -12.66
N ARG A 204 -2.84 3.05 -13.96
CA ARG A 204 -2.49 4.37 -14.53
C ARG A 204 -3.64 5.39 -14.42
N THR A 205 -4.88 4.97 -14.66
CA THR A 205 -6.06 5.86 -14.71
C THR A 205 -7.10 5.58 -13.64
N MET A 206 -6.94 4.51 -12.85
CA MET A 206 -7.94 4.07 -11.88
C MET A 206 -7.26 3.53 -10.61
N ALA A 207 -7.85 3.79 -9.46
CA ALA A 207 -7.48 3.19 -8.18
C ALA A 207 -8.70 2.54 -7.51
N PHE A 208 -8.47 1.42 -6.84
CA PHE A 208 -9.48 0.66 -6.10
C PHE A 208 -8.95 0.47 -4.68
N ALA A 209 -9.82 0.61 -3.67
CA ALA A 209 -9.44 0.42 -2.28
C ALA A 209 -10.56 -0.19 -1.44
N ASP A 210 -10.14 -1.00 -0.47
CA ASP A 210 -10.96 -1.44 0.65
C ASP A 210 -10.66 -0.56 1.86
N VAL A 211 -11.71 -0.16 2.58
CA VAL A 211 -11.59 0.71 3.75
C VAL A 211 -12.24 0.02 4.95
N THR A 212 -11.46 -0.13 6.02
CA THR A 212 -11.93 -0.64 7.31
C THR A 212 -12.01 0.51 8.31
N MET A 213 -13.14 0.60 9.01
CA MET A 213 -13.36 1.62 10.04
C MET A 213 -13.54 0.92 11.37
N THR A 214 -12.67 1.23 12.34
CA THR A 214 -12.67 0.60 13.66
C THR A 214 -12.80 1.63 14.77
N ALA A 215 -13.61 1.32 15.78
CA ALA A 215 -13.70 2.10 17.03
C ALA A 215 -13.36 1.18 18.20
N LYS A 216 -12.43 1.59 19.07
CA LYS A 216 -11.93 0.77 20.19
C LYS A 216 -11.56 -0.67 19.77
N GLY A 217 -10.91 -0.82 18.61
CA GLY A 217 -10.48 -2.11 18.06
C GLY A 217 -11.59 -2.98 17.45
N THR A 218 -12.84 -2.51 17.41
CA THR A 218 -13.97 -3.24 16.82
C THR A 218 -14.33 -2.66 15.46
N LEU A 219 -14.60 -3.51 14.46
CA LEU A 219 -15.09 -3.09 13.15
C LEU A 219 -16.49 -2.47 13.27
N VAL A 220 -16.65 -1.23 12.80
CA VAL A 220 -17.91 -0.47 12.88
C VAL A 220 -18.51 -0.18 11.51
N ALA A 221 -17.67 -0.07 10.48
CA ALA A 221 -18.09 0.03 9.09
C ALA A 221 -17.00 -0.49 8.15
N HIS A 222 -17.43 -0.88 6.95
CA HIS A 222 -16.56 -1.25 5.84
C HIS A 222 -16.97 -0.45 4.61
N ALA A 223 -16.03 0.04 3.82
CA ALA A 223 -16.32 0.69 2.56
C ALA A 223 -15.42 0.18 1.43
N THR A 224 -15.92 0.31 0.20
CA THR A 224 -15.13 0.12 -1.02
C THR A 224 -15.16 1.40 -1.82
N THR A 225 -14.01 1.79 -2.38
CA THR A 225 -13.88 3.02 -3.16
C THR A 225 -13.20 2.76 -4.50
N VAL A 226 -13.65 3.48 -5.52
CA VAL A 226 -13.04 3.52 -6.86
C VAL A 226 -12.80 4.97 -7.23
N TYR A 227 -11.60 5.26 -7.71
CA TYR A 227 -11.15 6.59 -8.10
C TYR A 227 -10.66 6.58 -9.54
N ALA A 228 -10.97 7.65 -10.27
CA ALA A 228 -10.31 7.98 -11.53
C ALA A 228 -9.14 8.92 -11.25
N LEU A 229 -7.98 8.62 -11.83
CA LEU A 229 -6.75 9.41 -11.72
C LEU A 229 -6.61 10.26 -12.98
N LEU A 230 -6.30 11.56 -12.80
CA LEU A 230 -6.30 12.57 -13.86
C LEU A 230 -4.88 12.98 -14.26
#